data_AF-A0A2S9V8E3-F1
#
_entry.id   AF-A0A2S9V8E3-F1
#
_cell.length_a   1.000
_cell.length_b   1.000
_cell.length_c   1.000
_cell.angle_alpha   90.00
_cell.angle_beta   90.00
_cell.angle_gamma   90.00
#
_symmetry.space_group_name_H-M   'P 1'
#
loop_
_entity.id
_entity.type
_entity.pdbx_description
1 polymer ?
#
loop_
_entity_poly.entity_id
_entity_poly.type
_entity_poly.pdbx_seq_one_letter_code
_entity_poly.pdbx_strand_id
1 'polypeptide(L)'
;MTLGHRIKQLRQEFELSQPELADKIGIEQSYLSKLENDKALPSKDIFAGILTAFDISTGQLLQPLMAEGLDAKLLQIGQIEQYYQQCKRSGMNQVKRYVITCIALIAVGCGCLYVNFSKSVFPETMYEYMSEGVVLAGEPEDVFVAWRRLTEDSRDAFEQKQREMIARESVDILLLPAYAGKKFLNPVSGGSRFYRFQEPVVVTRPVNGLFGMGGVVLFIMGILGLVFERRLFKSGVSDRYLLSH
;
A
#
# COMPACT_ATOMS: atom_id res chain seq x y z
N MET A 1 15.47 25.92 31.83
CA MET A 1 16.62 26.78 31.50
C MET A 1 16.13 27.85 30.53
N THR A 2 16.63 29.08 30.63
CA THR A 2 16.28 30.19 29.73
C THR A 2 17.36 30.44 28.67
N LEU A 3 17.05 31.21 27.62
CA LEU A 3 18.04 31.57 26.59
C LEU A 3 19.22 32.34 27.21
N GLY A 4 18.96 33.27 28.13
CA GLY A 4 20.00 34.02 28.82
C GLY A 4 20.94 33.11 29.61
N HIS A 5 20.37 32.15 30.35
CA HIS A 5 21.16 31.15 31.08
C HIS A 5 22.01 30.30 30.14
N ARG A 6 21.46 29.88 28.98
CA ARG A 6 22.21 29.10 27.98
C ARG A 6 23.37 29.89 27.37
N ILE A 7 23.17 31.17 27.07
CA ILE A 7 24.24 32.07 26.57
C ILE A 7 25.36 32.19 27.62
N LYS A 8 24.98 32.39 28.89
CA LYS A 8 25.95 32.48 30.00
C LYS A 8 26.75 31.19 30.16
N GLN A 9 26.08 30.04 30.04
CA GLN A 9 26.72 28.74 30.10
C GLN A 9 27.73 28.56 28.96
N LEU A 10 27.33 28.84 27.71
CA LEU A 10 28.24 28.78 26.56
C LEU A 10 29.43 29.73 26.73
N ARG A 11 29.20 30.95 27.24
CA ARG A 11 30.28 31.89 27.53
C ARG A 11 31.31 31.29 28.50
N GLN A 12 30.85 30.60 29.54
CA GLN A 12 31.72 29.93 30.51
C GLN A 12 32.43 28.72 29.91
N GLU A 13 31.76 27.91 29.09
CA GLU A 13 32.33 26.76 28.38
C GLU A 13 33.46 27.18 27.41
N PHE A 14 33.34 28.36 26.80
CA PHE A 14 34.35 28.95 25.92
C PHE A 14 35.36 29.85 26.65
N GLU A 15 35.31 29.90 27.99
CA GLU A 15 36.20 30.69 28.84
C GLU A 15 36.23 32.19 28.52
N LEU A 16 35.15 32.74 27.96
CA LEU A 16 35.07 34.15 27.56
C LEU A 16 34.62 35.04 28.72
N SER A 17 35.22 36.22 28.85
CA SER A 17 34.68 37.28 29.70
C SER A 17 33.43 37.90 29.07
N GLN A 18 32.60 38.57 29.88
CA GLN A 18 31.39 39.24 29.36
C GLN A 18 31.76 40.35 28.34
N PRO A 19 32.79 41.19 28.57
CA PRO A 19 33.26 42.14 27.56
C PRO A 19 33.75 41.45 26.28
N GLU A 20 34.54 40.37 26.37
CA GLU A 20 35.05 39.66 25.19
C GLU A 20 33.93 39.10 24.31
N LEU A 21 32.91 38.48 24.91
CA LEU A 21 31.77 37.97 24.15
C LEU A 21 30.96 39.12 23.54
N ALA A 22 30.79 40.23 24.27
CA ALA A 22 30.08 41.40 23.77
C ALA A 22 30.79 42.00 22.55
N ASP A 23 32.12 42.14 22.60
CA ASP A 23 32.95 42.60 21.49
C ASP A 23 32.88 41.63 20.31
N LYS A 24 32.91 40.32 20.56
CA LYS A 24 32.84 39.28 19.52
C LYS A 24 31.49 39.28 18.78
N ILE A 25 30.39 39.60 19.47
CA ILE A 25 29.04 39.72 18.88
C ILE A 25 28.84 41.12 18.26
N GLY A 26 29.59 42.13 18.70
CA GLY A 26 29.44 43.51 18.26
C GLY A 26 28.34 44.28 19.03
N ILE A 27 28.19 44.02 20.32
CA ILE A 27 27.22 44.68 21.21
C ILE A 27 27.89 45.27 22.44
N GLU A 28 27.19 46.16 23.14
CA GLU A 28 27.65 46.64 24.44
C GLU A 28 27.58 45.53 25.49
N GLN A 29 28.59 45.49 26.39
CA GLN A 29 28.59 44.61 27.56
C GLN A 29 27.32 44.77 28.41
N SER A 30 26.81 46.01 28.52
CA SER A 30 25.57 46.34 29.25
C SER A 30 24.36 45.58 28.68
N TYR A 31 24.31 45.42 27.35
CA TYR A 31 23.26 44.70 26.65
C TYR A 31 23.43 43.19 26.78
N LEU A 32 24.66 42.67 26.66
CA LEU A 32 24.93 41.25 26.92
C LEU A 32 24.52 40.84 28.35
N SER A 33 24.79 41.68 29.35
CA SER A 33 24.35 41.45 30.72
C SER A 33 22.82 41.40 30.85
N LYS A 34 22.09 42.23 30.10
CA LYS A 34 20.61 42.15 30.06
C LYS A 34 20.13 40.86 29.38
N LEU A 35 20.82 40.39 28.34
CA LEU A 35 20.50 39.12 27.66
C LEU A 35 20.72 37.92 28.60
N GLU A 36 21.88 37.84 29.26
CA GLU A 36 22.22 36.72 30.16
C GLU A 36 21.30 36.63 31.40
N ASN A 37 20.68 37.75 31.79
CA ASN A 37 19.75 37.83 32.93
C ASN A 37 18.27 37.84 32.50
N ASP A 38 17.95 37.46 31.25
CA ASP A 38 16.58 37.40 30.70
C ASP A 38 15.81 38.73 30.75
N LYS A 39 16.51 39.86 30.87
CA LYS A 39 15.93 41.22 30.89
C LYS A 39 15.75 41.80 29.48
N ALA A 40 16.32 41.16 28.46
CA ALA A 40 16.19 41.54 27.06
C ALA A 40 16.16 40.29 26.18
N LEU A 41 15.58 40.42 24.98
CA LEU A 41 15.65 39.42 23.92
C LEU A 41 16.61 39.91 22.83
N PRO A 42 17.42 39.02 22.22
CA PRO A 42 18.27 39.40 21.11
C PRO A 42 17.42 39.66 19.86
N SER A 43 17.80 40.65 19.06
CA SER A 43 17.26 40.78 17.71
C SER A 43 17.76 39.62 16.83
N LYS A 44 17.22 39.50 15.62
CA LYS A 44 17.67 38.48 14.65
C LYS A 44 19.18 38.56 14.38
N ASP A 45 19.71 39.78 14.22
CA ASP A 45 21.13 39.98 13.91
C ASP A 45 22.02 39.65 15.11
N ILE A 46 21.60 40.02 16.32
CA ILE A 46 22.32 39.66 17.54
C ILE A 46 22.27 38.15 17.78
N PHE A 47 21.13 37.50 17.51
CA PHE A 47 21.02 36.05 17.60
C PHE A 47 21.97 35.35 16.61
N ALA A 48 22.07 35.84 15.37
CA ALA A 48 23.04 35.34 14.40
C ALA A 48 24.50 35.60 14.84
N GLY A 49 24.78 36.76 15.45
CA GLY A 49 26.07 37.09 16.04
C GLY A 49 26.46 36.13 17.17
N ILE A 50 25.51 35.76 18.04
CA ILE A 50 25.72 34.76 19.10
C ILE A 50 26.09 33.40 18.50
N LEU A 51 25.34 32.93 17.49
CA LEU A 51 25.63 31.65 16.81
C LEU A 51 27.03 31.65 16.19
N THR A 52 27.41 32.76 15.57
CA THR A 52 28.74 32.94 14.94
C THR A 52 29.86 33.03 15.98
N ALA A 53 29.62 33.71 17.10
CA ALA A 53 30.61 33.85 18.17
C ALA A 53 30.99 32.52 18.82
N PHE A 54 30.05 31.56 18.88
CA PHE A 54 30.27 30.23 19.42
C PHE A 54 30.50 29.14 18.35
N ASP A 55 30.40 29.48 17.06
CA ASP A 55 30.44 28.52 15.94
C ASP A 55 29.45 27.35 16.12
N ILE A 56 28.20 27.67 16.49
CA ILE A 56 27.14 26.68 16.72
C ILE A 56 25.92 26.93 15.84
N SER A 57 25.16 25.87 15.58
CA SER A 57 23.87 25.94 14.90
C SER A 57 22.74 26.39 15.84
N THR A 58 21.67 26.92 15.25
CA THR A 58 20.41 27.21 15.97
C THR A 58 19.90 25.98 16.74
N GLY A 59 20.04 24.79 16.18
CA GLY A 59 19.64 23.55 16.83
C GLY A 59 20.41 23.26 18.11
N GLN A 60 21.74 23.39 18.09
CA GLN A 60 22.60 23.16 19.26
C GLN A 60 22.35 24.17 20.38
N LEU A 61 22.09 25.43 20.04
CA LEU A 61 21.74 26.44 21.04
C LEU A 61 20.37 26.16 21.69
N LEU A 62 19.38 25.79 20.87
CA LEU A 62 18.00 25.59 21.31
C LEU A 62 17.72 24.21 21.91
N GLN A 63 18.55 23.20 21.65
CA GLN A 63 18.33 21.82 22.08
C GLN A 63 17.92 21.70 23.56
N PRO A 64 18.66 22.26 24.54
CA PRO A 64 18.27 22.11 25.94
C PRO A 64 17.06 22.98 26.33
N LEU A 65 16.80 24.06 25.60
CA LEU A 65 15.60 24.91 25.79
C LEU A 65 14.33 24.20 25.27
N MET A 66 14.46 23.42 24.21
CA MET A 66 13.35 22.64 23.66
C MET A 66 12.95 21.47 24.55
N ALA A 67 13.89 20.87 25.28
CA ALA A 67 13.63 19.78 26.22
C ALA A 67 12.82 20.24 27.44
N GLU A 68 13.10 21.43 27.97
CA GLU A 68 12.43 21.97 29.16
C GLU A 68 11.18 22.81 28.85
N GLY A 69 10.86 23.00 27.56
CA GLY A 69 9.75 23.82 27.09
C GLY A 69 10.22 25.22 26.67
N LEU A 70 10.18 25.48 25.36
CA LEU A 70 10.62 26.75 24.77
C LEU A 70 9.67 27.89 25.16
N ASP A 71 10.21 28.99 25.70
CA ASP A 71 9.43 30.20 26.01
C ASP A 71 8.83 30.79 24.72
N ALA A 72 7.52 31.06 24.75
CA ALA A 72 6.78 31.65 23.63
C ALA A 72 7.38 33.00 23.17
N LYS A 73 8.04 33.74 24.07
CA LYS A 73 8.73 35.00 23.72
C LYS A 73 9.86 34.78 22.72
N LEU A 74 10.52 33.62 22.74
CA LEU A 74 11.61 33.28 21.81
C LEU A 74 11.10 33.05 20.38
N LEU A 75 9.83 32.68 20.22
CA LEU A 75 9.20 32.53 18.90
C LEU A 75 9.01 33.87 18.17
N GLN A 76 9.18 35.01 18.86
CA GLN A 76 9.21 36.33 18.21
C GLN A 76 10.45 36.51 17.32
N ILE A 77 11.51 35.71 17.55
CA ILE A 77 12.69 35.68 16.71
C ILE A 77 12.40 34.76 15.53
N GLY A 78 12.20 35.34 14.34
CA GLY A 78 11.78 34.59 13.14
C GLY A 78 12.67 33.40 12.79
N GLN A 79 13.98 33.45 13.09
CA GLN A 79 14.90 32.31 12.88
C GLN A 79 14.59 31.14 13.82
N ILE A 80 14.23 31.40 15.09
CA ILE A 80 13.83 30.37 16.06
C ILE A 80 12.47 29.79 15.68
N GLU A 81 11.52 30.64 15.29
CA GLU A 81 10.21 30.20 14.82
C GLU A 81 10.33 29.25 13.62
N GLN A 82 11.11 29.63 12.60
CA GLN A 82 11.33 28.80 11.41
C GLN A 82 11.93 27.44 11.76
N TYR A 83 12.97 27.42 12.60
CA TYR A 83 13.60 26.18 13.05
C TYR A 83 12.61 25.29 13.82
N TYR A 84 11.87 25.87 14.78
CA TYR A 84 10.88 25.15 15.57
C TYR A 84 9.77 24.55 14.69
N GLN A 85 9.25 25.33 13.72
CA GLN A 85 8.26 24.86 12.76
C GLN A 85 8.80 23.74 11.86
N GLN A 86 10.07 23.80 11.47
CA GLN A 86 10.72 22.76 10.68
C GLN A 86 10.86 21.44 11.45
N CYS A 87 11.26 21.49 12.73
CA CYS A 87 11.31 20.32 13.61
C CYS A 87 9.92 19.69 13.76
N LYS A 88 8.89 20.52 13.99
CA LYS A 88 7.50 20.06 14.12
C LYS A 88 6.96 19.45 12.81
N ARG A 89 7.22 20.09 11.67
CA ARG A 89 6.83 19.57 10.34
C ARG A 89 7.49 18.24 10.02
N SER A 90 8.78 18.08 10.34
CA SER A 90 9.53 16.86 10.04
C SER A 90 8.96 15.65 10.78
N GLY A 91 8.66 15.79 12.07
CA GLY A 91 7.97 14.75 12.84
C GLY A 91 6.57 14.45 12.29
N MET A 92 5.78 15.48 12.00
CA MET A 92 4.42 15.32 11.50
C MET A 92 4.36 14.69 10.09
N ASN A 93 5.36 14.94 9.24
CA ASN A 93 5.43 14.34 7.90
C ASN A 93 5.69 12.83 7.95
N GLN A 94 6.49 12.35 8.90
CA GLN A 94 6.69 10.91 9.09
C GLN A 94 5.39 10.23 9.54
N VAL A 95 4.66 10.82 10.48
CA VAL A 95 3.34 10.32 10.91
C VAL A 95 2.36 10.29 9.74
N LYS A 96 2.26 11.39 8.99
CA LYS A 96 1.37 11.48 7.82
C LYS A 96 1.69 10.41 6.79
N ARG A 97 2.96 10.21 6.45
CA ARG A 97 3.38 9.16 5.50
C ARG A 97 3.00 7.77 6.00
N TYR A 98 3.24 7.48 7.28
CA TYR A 98 2.86 6.20 7.89
C TYR A 98 1.34 5.94 7.80
N VAL A 99 0.52 6.92 8.19
CA VAL A 99 -0.95 6.81 8.14
C VAL A 99 -1.44 6.61 6.69
N ILE A 100 -0.87 7.35 5.73
CA ILE A 100 -1.20 7.19 4.32
C ILE A 100 -0.89 5.78 3.82
N THR A 101 0.27 5.22 4.21
CA THR A 101 0.63 3.83 3.88
C THR A 101 -0.38 2.83 4.44
N CYS A 102 -0.83 3.00 5.68
CA CYS A 102 -1.85 2.12 6.26
C CYS A 102 -3.18 2.19 5.51
N ILE A 103 -3.64 3.40 5.14
CA ILE A 103 -4.87 3.58 4.35
C ILE A 103 -4.73 2.93 2.97
N ALA A 104 -3.57 3.07 2.33
CA ALA A 104 -3.29 2.43 1.04
C ALA A 104 -3.35 0.90 1.14
N LEU A 105 -2.77 0.31 2.21
CA LEU A 105 -2.85 -1.14 2.44
C LEU A 105 -4.30 -1.62 2.61
N ILE A 106 -5.13 -0.87 3.34
CA ILE A 106 -6.57 -1.18 3.48
C ILE A 106 -7.27 -1.14 2.13
N ALA A 107 -7.02 -0.10 1.33
CA ALA A 107 -7.65 0.05 0.01
C ALA A 107 -7.27 -1.10 -0.93
N VAL A 108 -5.98 -1.46 -0.97
CA VAL A 108 -5.51 -2.61 -1.77
C VAL A 108 -6.12 -3.91 -1.25
N GLY A 109 -6.16 -4.10 0.07
CA GLY A 109 -6.79 -5.28 0.69
C GLY A 109 -8.26 -5.44 0.30
N CYS A 110 -9.05 -4.38 0.38
CA CYS A 110 -10.45 -4.35 -0.07
C CYS A 110 -10.59 -4.69 -1.56
N GLY A 111 -9.70 -4.18 -2.41
CA GLY A 111 -9.68 -4.51 -3.84
C GLY A 111 -9.45 -5.99 -4.11
N CYS A 112 -8.47 -6.60 -3.44
CA CYS A 112 -8.19 -8.03 -3.57
C CYS A 112 -9.38 -8.89 -3.08
N LEU A 113 -10.00 -8.51 -1.97
CA LEU A 113 -11.21 -9.20 -1.47
C LEU A 113 -12.36 -9.11 -2.48
N TYR A 114 -12.58 -7.94 -3.08
CA TYR A 114 -13.60 -7.76 -4.10
C TYR A 114 -13.34 -8.66 -5.32
N VAL A 115 -12.11 -8.77 -5.80
CA VAL A 115 -11.75 -9.68 -6.90
C VAL A 115 -12.07 -11.14 -6.53
N ASN A 116 -11.73 -11.58 -5.32
CA ASN A 116 -12.05 -12.92 -4.84
C ASN A 116 -13.57 -13.18 -4.77
N PHE A 117 -14.35 -12.25 -4.20
CA PHE A 117 -15.81 -12.44 -4.07
C PHE A 117 -16.55 -12.33 -5.39
N SER A 118 -16.18 -11.36 -6.23
CA SER A 118 -16.83 -11.12 -7.52
C SER A 118 -16.53 -12.22 -8.54
N LYS A 119 -15.40 -12.94 -8.38
CA LYS A 119 -14.90 -13.96 -9.34
C LYS A 119 -14.90 -13.47 -10.79
N SER A 120 -14.90 -12.15 -11.01
CA SER A 120 -15.10 -11.55 -12.33
C SER A 120 -13.85 -11.64 -13.20
N VAL A 121 -12.67 -11.61 -12.56
CA VAL A 121 -11.37 -11.74 -13.25
C VAL A 121 -11.04 -13.20 -13.54
N PHE A 122 -11.38 -14.11 -12.62
CA PHE A 122 -11.19 -15.54 -12.79
C PHE A 122 -12.48 -16.29 -12.44
N PRO A 123 -13.38 -16.44 -13.42
CA PRO A 123 -14.60 -17.21 -13.24
C PRO A 123 -14.30 -18.64 -12.83
N GLU A 124 -15.04 -19.14 -11.85
CA GLU A 124 -15.00 -20.55 -11.43
C GLU A 124 -16.10 -21.36 -12.12
N THR A 125 -17.15 -20.69 -12.59
CA THR A 125 -18.18 -21.32 -13.40
C THR A 125 -17.70 -21.46 -14.82
N MET A 126 -17.55 -22.70 -15.26
CA MET A 126 -17.27 -23.08 -16.64
C MET A 126 -18.49 -23.78 -17.22
N TYR A 127 -18.72 -23.63 -18.51
CA TYR A 127 -19.77 -24.34 -19.22
C TYR A 127 -19.14 -25.55 -19.91
N GLU A 128 -19.63 -26.74 -19.57
CA GLU A 128 -19.16 -27.98 -20.16
C GLU A 128 -19.87 -28.24 -21.50
N TYR A 129 -19.06 -28.55 -22.50
CA TYR A 129 -19.49 -28.89 -23.84
C TYR A 129 -18.89 -30.23 -24.24
N MET A 130 -19.73 -31.17 -24.64
CA MET A 130 -19.29 -32.51 -25.04
C MET A 130 -19.55 -32.71 -26.54
N SER A 131 -18.56 -33.31 -27.21
CA SER A 131 -18.67 -33.78 -28.59
C SER A 131 -18.36 -35.27 -28.65
N GLU A 132 -19.26 -36.07 -29.21
CA GLU A 132 -19.13 -37.53 -29.29
C GLU A 132 -18.16 -38.00 -30.39
N GLY A 133 -17.87 -37.14 -31.37
CA GLY A 133 -16.92 -37.46 -32.43
C GLY A 133 -16.81 -36.43 -33.54
N VAL A 134 -16.04 -36.77 -34.59
CA VAL A 134 -15.83 -35.93 -35.77
C VAL A 134 -16.88 -36.24 -36.83
N VAL A 135 -17.64 -35.21 -37.22
CA VAL A 135 -18.64 -35.25 -38.29
C VAL A 135 -17.95 -35.01 -39.63
N LEU A 136 -18.18 -35.90 -40.58
CA LEU A 136 -17.59 -35.82 -41.92
C LEU A 136 -18.42 -34.89 -42.84
N ALA A 137 -17.81 -34.44 -43.93
CA ALA A 137 -18.49 -33.60 -44.91
C ALA A 137 -19.68 -34.34 -45.56
N GLY A 138 -20.88 -33.76 -45.46
CA GLY A 138 -22.12 -34.33 -46.00
C GLY A 138 -22.95 -35.13 -44.99
N GLU A 139 -22.47 -35.31 -43.77
CA GLU A 139 -23.23 -35.95 -42.68
C GLU A 139 -24.04 -34.94 -41.86
N PRO A 140 -25.21 -35.34 -41.31
CA PRO A 140 -25.94 -34.54 -40.34
C PRO A 140 -25.10 -34.17 -39.11
N GLU A 141 -25.24 -32.93 -38.62
CA GLU A 141 -24.50 -32.41 -37.46
C GLU A 141 -24.68 -33.25 -36.19
N ASP A 142 -25.83 -33.91 -36.05
CA ASP A 142 -26.19 -34.74 -34.90
C ASP A 142 -26.06 -36.25 -35.19
N VAL A 143 -25.25 -36.66 -36.17
CA VAL A 143 -25.04 -38.07 -36.55
C VAL A 143 -24.80 -38.98 -35.35
N PHE A 144 -23.93 -38.60 -34.41
CA PHE A 144 -23.61 -39.44 -33.25
C PHE A 144 -24.78 -39.63 -32.26
N VAL A 145 -25.77 -38.73 -32.28
CA VAL A 145 -26.96 -38.81 -31.41
C VAL A 145 -28.17 -39.37 -32.15
N ALA A 146 -28.28 -39.08 -33.44
CA ALA A 146 -29.43 -39.42 -34.25
C ALA A 146 -29.21 -40.65 -35.15
N TRP A 147 -28.00 -41.25 -35.21
CA TRP A 147 -27.72 -42.37 -36.12
C TRP A 147 -28.75 -43.49 -36.00
N ARG A 148 -29.23 -43.80 -34.79
CA ARG A 148 -30.26 -44.82 -34.56
C ARG A 148 -31.56 -44.56 -35.34
N ARG A 149 -31.93 -43.28 -35.51
CA ARG A 149 -33.12 -42.83 -36.27
C ARG A 149 -32.83 -42.61 -37.76
N LEU A 150 -31.57 -42.41 -38.12
CA LEU A 150 -31.12 -42.16 -39.49
C LEU A 150 -30.74 -43.45 -40.24
N THR A 151 -30.64 -44.58 -39.53
CA THR A 151 -30.29 -45.88 -40.10
C THR A 151 -31.54 -46.55 -40.66
N GLU A 152 -31.39 -47.27 -41.78
CA GLU A 152 -32.47 -48.07 -42.37
C GLU A 152 -33.01 -49.12 -41.39
N ASP A 153 -34.29 -49.45 -41.54
CA ASP A 153 -35.04 -50.40 -40.70
C ASP A 153 -34.70 -51.86 -41.05
N SER A 154 -33.40 -52.16 -41.16
CA SER A 154 -32.83 -53.48 -41.42
C SER A 154 -31.84 -53.82 -40.31
N ARG A 155 -31.92 -55.05 -39.81
CA ARG A 155 -31.06 -55.53 -38.71
C ARG A 155 -29.58 -55.47 -39.07
N ASP A 156 -29.22 -55.83 -40.30
CA ASP A 156 -27.83 -55.85 -40.75
C ASP A 156 -27.27 -54.43 -40.92
N ALA A 157 -28.07 -53.51 -41.47
CA ALA A 157 -27.71 -52.10 -41.61
C ALA A 157 -27.50 -51.44 -40.24
N PHE A 158 -28.33 -51.79 -39.26
CA PHE A 158 -28.21 -51.33 -37.88
C PHE A 158 -26.91 -51.79 -37.22
N GLU A 159 -26.60 -53.09 -37.29
CA GLU A 159 -25.38 -53.65 -36.69
C GLU A 159 -24.11 -53.13 -37.36
N GLN A 160 -24.15 -52.86 -38.67
CA GLN A 160 -23.05 -52.23 -39.38
C GLN A 160 -22.87 -50.77 -38.95
N LYS A 161 -23.95 -49.98 -38.88
CA LYS A 161 -23.88 -48.57 -38.47
C LYS A 161 -23.45 -48.42 -37.01
N GLN A 162 -23.90 -49.32 -36.13
CA GLN A 162 -23.47 -49.34 -34.73
C GLN A 162 -21.96 -49.58 -34.61
N ARG A 163 -21.40 -50.56 -35.35
CA ARG A 163 -19.95 -50.82 -35.36
C ARG A 163 -19.16 -49.62 -35.90
N GLU A 164 -19.67 -48.96 -36.94
CA GLU A 164 -19.07 -47.75 -37.50
C GLU A 164 -19.07 -46.60 -36.47
N MET A 165 -20.19 -46.35 -35.79
CA MET A 165 -20.30 -45.28 -34.79
C MET A 165 -19.40 -45.54 -33.58
N ILE A 166 -19.34 -46.79 -33.09
CA ILE A 166 -18.42 -47.17 -32.00
C ILE A 166 -16.95 -46.99 -32.44
N ALA A 167 -16.62 -47.36 -33.67
CA ALA A 167 -15.25 -47.20 -34.18
C ALA A 167 -14.85 -45.73 -34.39
N ARG A 168 -15.82 -44.83 -34.60
CA ARG A 168 -15.63 -43.38 -34.81
C ARG A 168 -15.82 -42.55 -33.55
N GLU A 169 -16.28 -43.15 -32.46
CA GLU A 169 -16.54 -42.47 -31.19
C GLU A 169 -15.23 -41.91 -30.64
N SER A 170 -15.19 -40.59 -30.47
CA SER A 170 -14.03 -39.88 -29.94
C SER A 170 -14.52 -38.73 -29.08
N VAL A 171 -14.91 -39.07 -27.85
CA VAL A 171 -15.46 -38.12 -26.89
C VAL A 171 -14.42 -37.04 -26.57
N ASP A 172 -14.81 -35.78 -26.76
CA ASP A 172 -14.02 -34.62 -26.40
C ASP A 172 -14.87 -33.66 -25.54
N ILE A 173 -14.26 -33.17 -24.47
CA ILE A 173 -14.91 -32.31 -23.47
C ILE A 173 -14.20 -30.96 -23.47
N LEU A 174 -14.96 -29.91 -23.73
CA LEU A 174 -14.49 -28.53 -23.76
C LEU A 174 -15.14 -27.73 -22.63
N LEU A 175 -14.30 -27.03 -21.86
CA LEU A 175 -14.74 -26.11 -20.81
C LEU A 175 -14.58 -24.67 -21.28
N LEU A 176 -15.69 -23.93 -21.35
CA LEU A 176 -15.69 -22.53 -21.78
C LEU A 176 -16.07 -21.60 -20.61
N PRO A 177 -15.39 -20.45 -20.43
CA PRO A 177 -15.73 -19.49 -19.37
C PRO A 177 -17.01 -18.67 -19.69
N ALA A 178 -17.49 -18.74 -20.93
CA ALA A 178 -18.67 -18.04 -21.39
C ALA A 178 -19.63 -19.03 -22.09
N TYR A 179 -20.92 -18.76 -21.96
CA TYR A 179 -21.96 -19.56 -22.60
C TYR A 179 -21.93 -19.36 -24.12
N ALA A 180 -21.57 -20.39 -24.86
CA ALA A 180 -21.48 -20.40 -26.33
C ALA A 180 -22.79 -20.85 -27.01
N GLY A 181 -23.92 -20.86 -26.28
CA GLY A 181 -25.19 -21.38 -26.77
C GLY A 181 -25.42 -22.85 -26.41
N LYS A 182 -26.57 -23.40 -26.80
CA LYS A 182 -26.94 -24.81 -26.52
C LYS A 182 -26.07 -25.80 -27.30
N LYS A 183 -25.59 -25.40 -28.47
CA LYS A 183 -24.81 -26.21 -29.39
C LYS A 183 -24.00 -25.31 -30.31
N PHE A 184 -22.80 -25.74 -30.70
CA PHE A 184 -21.99 -25.03 -31.69
C PHE A 184 -21.07 -26.00 -32.45
N LEU A 185 -20.60 -25.55 -33.62
CA LEU A 185 -19.72 -26.31 -34.50
C LEU A 185 -18.28 -25.78 -34.37
N ASN A 186 -17.32 -26.68 -34.23
CA ASN A 186 -15.89 -26.35 -34.22
C ASN A 186 -15.15 -27.14 -35.32
N PRO A 187 -14.54 -26.48 -36.31
CA PRO A 187 -13.79 -27.18 -37.36
C PRO A 187 -12.51 -27.80 -36.80
N VAL A 188 -12.22 -29.05 -37.17
CA VAL A 188 -11.02 -29.81 -36.75
C VAL A 188 -10.39 -30.54 -37.94
N SER A 189 -9.16 -31.06 -37.78
CA SER A 189 -8.52 -31.85 -38.84
C SER A 189 -9.35 -33.10 -39.18
N GLY A 190 -9.86 -33.18 -40.40
CA GLY A 190 -10.66 -34.31 -40.88
C GLY A 190 -12.18 -34.14 -40.79
N GLY A 191 -12.70 -32.98 -40.36
CA GLY A 191 -14.14 -32.71 -40.33
C GLY A 191 -14.51 -31.59 -39.36
N SER A 192 -15.66 -31.70 -38.71
CA SER A 192 -16.09 -30.75 -37.68
C SER A 192 -16.57 -31.49 -36.44
N ARG A 193 -16.26 -30.95 -35.25
CA ARG A 193 -16.83 -31.42 -33.99
C ARG A 193 -18.07 -30.63 -33.67
N PHE A 194 -19.14 -31.34 -33.36
CA PHE A 194 -20.38 -30.75 -32.89
C PHE A 194 -20.42 -30.84 -31.37
N TYR A 195 -20.40 -29.69 -30.71
CA TYR A 195 -20.40 -29.60 -29.24
C TYR A 195 -21.80 -29.29 -28.74
N ARG A 196 -22.24 -30.05 -27.73
CA ARG A 196 -23.51 -29.82 -27.04
C ARG A 196 -23.25 -29.41 -25.60
N PHE A 197 -23.95 -28.37 -25.17
CA PHE A 197 -23.96 -27.94 -23.77
C PHE A 197 -24.48 -29.08 -22.87
N GLN A 198 -23.73 -29.40 -21.83
CA GLN A 198 -24.12 -30.37 -20.81
C GLN A 198 -24.64 -29.66 -19.58
N GLU A 199 -23.72 -29.15 -18.75
CA GLU A 199 -24.03 -28.51 -17.48
C GLU A 199 -22.98 -27.46 -17.11
N PRO A 200 -23.32 -26.51 -16.22
CA PRO A 200 -22.32 -25.61 -15.66
C PRO A 200 -21.51 -26.34 -14.58
N VAL A 201 -20.19 -26.39 -14.76
CA VAL A 201 -19.25 -27.02 -13.82
C VAL A 201 -18.51 -25.94 -13.05
N VAL A 202 -18.41 -26.12 -11.73
CA VAL A 202 -17.62 -25.23 -10.87
C VAL A 202 -16.20 -25.78 -10.75
N VAL A 203 -15.25 -25.09 -11.39
CA VAL A 203 -13.82 -25.40 -11.32
C VAL A 203 -13.18 -24.45 -10.31
N THR A 204 -12.65 -24.99 -9.22
CA THR A 204 -11.96 -24.21 -8.20
C THR A 204 -10.65 -23.66 -8.76
N ARG A 205 -10.42 -22.35 -8.59
CA ARG A 205 -9.17 -21.70 -9.02
C ARG A 205 -8.41 -21.22 -7.80
N PRO A 206 -7.20 -21.76 -7.51
CA PRO A 206 -6.44 -21.38 -6.32
C PRO A 206 -6.05 -19.90 -6.30
N VAL A 207 -5.98 -19.27 -7.48
CA VAL A 207 -5.69 -17.84 -7.66
C VAL A 207 -6.72 -16.96 -6.94
N ASN A 208 -8.02 -17.30 -6.98
CA ASN A 208 -9.05 -16.54 -6.27
C ASN A 208 -8.82 -16.60 -4.76
N GLY A 209 -8.53 -17.79 -4.23
CA GLY A 209 -8.17 -17.98 -2.83
C GLY A 209 -6.95 -17.17 -2.40
N LEU A 210 -5.95 -17.03 -3.28
CA LEU A 210 -4.77 -16.19 -3.02
C LEU A 210 -5.13 -14.70 -2.90
N PHE A 211 -5.99 -14.18 -3.78
CA PHE A 211 -6.51 -12.81 -3.65
C PHE A 211 -7.35 -12.62 -2.38
N GLY A 212 -8.12 -13.63 -1.99
CA GLY A 212 -8.85 -13.64 -0.72
C GLY A 212 -7.92 -13.53 0.48
N MET A 213 -6.97 -14.45 0.61
CA MET A 213 -6.00 -14.47 1.73
C MET A 213 -5.13 -13.21 1.76
N GLY A 214 -4.55 -12.83 0.62
CA GLY A 214 -3.73 -11.61 0.52
C GLY A 214 -4.53 -10.36 0.87
N GLY A 215 -5.78 -10.28 0.41
CA GLY A 215 -6.69 -9.18 0.73
C GLY A 215 -6.96 -9.05 2.24
N VAL A 216 -7.26 -10.16 2.92
CA VAL A 216 -7.46 -10.19 4.39
C VAL A 216 -6.20 -9.74 5.11
N VAL A 217 -5.02 -10.25 4.73
CA VAL A 217 -3.75 -9.92 5.39
C VAL A 217 -3.45 -8.42 5.27
N LEU A 218 -3.58 -7.84 4.08
CA LEU A 218 -3.33 -6.41 3.86
C LEU A 218 -4.32 -5.54 4.63
N PHE A 219 -5.59 -5.93 4.66
CA PHE A 219 -6.64 -5.24 5.40
C PHE A 219 -6.36 -5.24 6.92
N ILE A 220 -6.05 -6.40 7.50
CA ILE A 220 -5.70 -6.53 8.92
C ILE A 220 -4.43 -5.75 9.24
N MET A 221 -3.40 -5.86 8.40
CA MET A 221 -2.14 -5.13 8.58
C MET A 221 -2.36 -3.61 8.58
N GLY A 222 -3.19 -3.11 7.67
CA GLY A 222 -3.56 -1.69 7.63
C GLY A 222 -4.32 -1.22 8.88
N ILE A 223 -5.30 -2.00 9.37
CA ILE A 223 -6.04 -1.68 10.60
C ILE A 223 -5.12 -1.72 11.82
N LEU A 224 -4.35 -2.79 12.00
CA LEU A 224 -3.40 -2.91 13.10
C LEU A 224 -2.39 -1.77 13.06
N GLY A 225 -1.88 -1.41 11.88
CA GLY A 225 -0.98 -0.28 11.69
C GLY A 225 -1.54 1.03 12.23
N LEU A 226 -2.82 1.33 11.99
CA LEU A 226 -3.50 2.52 12.52
C LEU A 226 -3.75 2.45 14.04
N VAL A 227 -4.01 1.26 14.58
CA VAL A 227 -4.17 1.07 16.04
C VAL A 227 -2.84 1.26 16.76
N PHE A 228 -1.74 0.74 16.20
CA PHE A 228 -0.39 0.88 16.76
C PHE A 228 0.13 2.32 16.66
N GLU A 229 -0.21 3.07 15.60
CA GLU A 229 0.08 4.50 15.48
C GLU A 229 -0.34 5.28 16.73
N ARG A 230 -1.59 5.08 17.16
CA ARG A 230 -2.15 5.76 18.34
C ARG A 230 -1.41 5.44 19.63
N ARG A 231 -0.77 4.27 19.74
CA ARG A 231 0.02 3.89 20.92
C ARG A 231 1.47 4.39 20.81
N LEU A 232 2.13 4.15 19.70
CA LEU A 232 3.54 4.53 19.48
C LEU A 232 3.73 6.05 19.52
N PHE A 233 2.82 6.84 18.96
CA PHE A 233 2.94 8.30 18.96
C PHE A 233 2.42 8.95 20.25
N LYS A 234 1.51 8.32 21.00
CA LYS A 234 1.21 8.74 22.38
C LYS A 234 2.43 8.52 23.29
N SER A 235 3.08 7.37 23.18
CA SER A 235 4.30 7.08 23.94
C SER A 235 5.48 7.95 23.51
N GLY A 236 5.66 8.20 22.21
CA GLY A 236 6.74 9.05 21.68
C GLY A 236 6.58 10.56 21.93
N VAL A 237 5.43 11.02 22.43
CA VAL A 237 5.28 12.35 23.01
C VAL A 237 5.72 12.36 24.47
N SER A 238 5.63 11.24 25.20
CA SER A 238 6.22 11.09 26.54
C SER A 238 7.74 10.83 26.48
N ASP A 239 8.20 9.97 25.57
CA ASP A 239 9.60 9.52 25.51
C ASP A 239 10.54 10.55 24.89
N ARG A 240 10.04 11.48 24.06
CA ARG A 240 10.87 12.62 23.60
C ARG A 240 11.22 13.62 24.71
N TYR A 241 10.54 13.56 25.85
CA TYR A 241 10.93 14.30 27.06
C TYR A 241 11.76 13.46 28.05
N LEU A 242 11.91 12.15 27.83
CA LEU A 242 12.57 11.22 28.76
C LEU A 242 13.90 10.63 28.23
N LEU A 243 14.24 10.81 26.96
CA LEU A 243 15.51 10.31 26.38
C LEU A 243 16.67 11.32 26.38
N SER A 244 16.72 12.20 27.38
CA SER A 244 17.96 12.89 27.76
C SER A 244 18.00 13.06 29.27
N HIS A 245 18.35 11.96 29.97
CA HIS A 245 18.99 12.07 31.27
C HIS A 245 20.35 12.75 31.13
#